data_AF-A0A1A0J9X1-F1
#
_entry.id   AF-A0A1A0J9X1-F1
#
_cell.length_a   1.000
_cell.length_b   1.000
_cell.length_c   1.000
_cell.angle_alpha   90.00
_cell.angle_beta   90.00
_cell.angle_gamma   90.00
#
_symmetry.space_group_name_H-M   'P 1'
#
loop_
_entity.id
_entity.type
_entity.pdbx_description
1 polymer ?
#
loop_
_entity_poly.entity_id
_entity_poly.type
_entity_poly.pdbx_seq_one_letter_code
_entity_poly.pdbx_strand_id
1 'polypeptide(L)'
;MQDRRYEAHLDYIRGVARFYEAAREVRDALQEQRKDAQEAQRLHIEAYSALRELEGAAEFAGPRELRESLRDLHDHLRKYSLQIDEWYSAAKMYVEETGEWMDTEDHRRYVSSCAARWSKAEQARERFLDKAHTVFAV
;
A
#
# COMPACT_ATOMS: atom_id res chain seq x y z
N MET A 1 13.03 -26.22 7.44
CA MET A 1 11.61 -25.88 7.13
C MET A 1 11.22 -24.56 7.75
N GLN A 2 11.56 -24.31 9.02
CA GLN A 2 11.31 -23.06 9.75
C GLN A 2 11.97 -21.84 9.07
N ASP A 3 13.21 -21.98 8.59
CA ASP A 3 13.92 -20.90 7.86
C ASP A 3 13.18 -20.42 6.61
N ARG A 4 12.62 -21.33 5.81
CA ARG A 4 11.83 -20.96 4.61
C ARG A 4 10.52 -20.25 4.95
N ARG A 5 9.90 -20.59 6.10
CA ARG A 5 8.67 -19.91 6.57
C ARG A 5 8.97 -18.48 7.00
N TYR A 6 10.10 -18.32 7.70
CA TYR A 6 10.61 -17.04 8.16
C TYR A 6 11.01 -16.15 6.98
N GLU A 7 11.72 -16.71 5.99
CA GLU A 7 12.15 -16.00 4.78
C GLU A 7 10.96 -15.43 3.99
N ALA A 8 9.92 -16.23 3.73
CA ALA A 8 8.71 -15.76 3.04
C ALA A 8 8.01 -14.60 3.78
N HIS A 9 8.02 -14.62 5.11
CA HIS A 9 7.47 -13.53 5.93
C HIS A 9 8.35 -12.27 5.90
N LEU A 10 9.67 -12.41 5.96
CA LEU A 10 10.59 -11.28 5.83
C LEU A 10 10.47 -10.62 4.46
N ASP A 11 10.35 -11.42 3.40
CA ASP A 11 10.18 -10.89 2.05
C ASP A 11 8.85 -10.16 1.89
N TYR A 12 7.77 -10.66 2.50
CA TYR A 12 6.52 -9.91 2.57
C TYR A 12 6.68 -8.57 3.30
N ILE A 13 7.34 -8.53 4.46
CA ILE A 13 7.60 -7.27 5.20
C ILE A 13 8.40 -6.28 4.36
N ARG A 14 9.44 -6.74 3.65
CA ARG A 14 10.20 -5.91 2.70
C ARG A 14 9.32 -5.45 1.53
N GLY A 15 8.42 -6.31 1.06
CA GLY A 15 7.38 -5.96 0.08
C GLY A 15 6.49 -4.82 0.54
N VAL A 16 6.00 -4.88 1.79
CA VAL A 16 5.16 -3.82 2.38
C VAL A 16 5.91 -2.49 2.43
N ALA A 17 7.20 -2.50 2.83
CA ALA A 17 8.02 -1.29 2.85
C ALA A 17 8.16 -0.66 1.46
N ARG A 18 8.46 -1.47 0.43
CA ARG A 18 8.53 -0.99 -0.97
C ARG A 18 7.19 -0.46 -1.48
N PHE A 19 6.09 -1.12 -1.16
CA PHE A 19 4.76 -0.64 -1.48
C PHE A 19 4.48 0.72 -0.83
N TYR A 20 4.86 0.91 0.44
CA TYR A 20 4.69 2.19 1.13
C TYR A 20 5.49 3.33 0.52
N GLU A 21 6.74 3.08 0.16
CA GLU A 21 7.56 4.07 -0.53
C GLU A 21 6.91 4.49 -1.85
N ALA A 22 6.47 3.53 -2.66
CA ALA A 22 5.83 3.83 -3.94
C ALA A 22 4.45 4.51 -3.78
N ALA A 23 3.62 4.04 -2.83
CA ALA A 23 2.33 4.64 -2.52
C ALA A 23 2.47 6.08 -2.01
N ARG A 24 3.49 6.34 -1.18
CA ARG A 24 3.82 7.67 -0.73
C ARG A 24 4.23 8.57 -1.90
N GLU A 25 5.08 8.08 -2.80
CA GLU A 25 5.54 8.87 -3.94
C GLU A 25 4.38 9.31 -4.84
N VAL A 26 3.44 8.40 -5.13
CA VAL A 26 2.23 8.76 -5.88
C VAL A 26 1.38 9.77 -5.15
N ARG A 27 1.12 9.53 -3.86
CA ARG A 27 0.32 10.44 -3.03
C ARG A 27 0.93 11.84 -3.04
N ASP A 28 2.24 11.94 -2.84
CA ASP A 28 2.96 13.21 -2.79
C ASP A 28 2.91 13.89 -4.17
N ALA A 29 3.11 13.14 -5.27
CA ALA A 29 2.96 13.65 -6.63
C ALA A 29 1.54 14.15 -6.94
N LEU A 30 0.50 13.43 -6.50
CA LEU A 30 -0.90 13.85 -6.67
C LEU A 30 -1.24 15.08 -5.83
N GLN A 31 -0.77 15.11 -4.58
CA GLN A 31 -0.99 16.21 -3.64
C GLN A 31 -0.32 17.50 -4.12
N GLU A 32 0.89 17.38 -4.66
CA GLU A 32 1.67 18.49 -5.21
C GLU A 32 1.34 18.77 -6.68
N GLN A 33 0.38 18.03 -7.26
CA GLN A 33 -0.07 18.19 -8.65
C GLN A 33 1.10 18.16 -9.65
N ARG A 34 2.01 17.21 -9.46
CA ARG A 34 3.26 17.09 -10.23
C ARG A 34 3.05 16.34 -11.53
N LYS A 35 3.84 16.72 -12.54
CA LYS A 35 3.81 16.11 -13.89
C LYS A 35 4.31 14.67 -13.93
N ASP A 36 5.06 14.23 -12.93
CA ASP A 36 5.59 12.87 -12.82
C ASP A 36 4.62 11.89 -12.13
N ALA A 37 3.40 12.32 -11.77
CA ALA A 37 2.41 11.47 -11.11
C ALA A 37 2.09 10.18 -11.89
N GLN A 38 2.16 10.20 -13.23
CA GLN A 38 1.97 9.00 -14.06
C GLN A 38 3.07 7.95 -13.83
N GLU A 39 4.33 8.38 -13.73
CA GLU A 39 5.45 7.47 -13.52
C GLU A 39 5.44 6.92 -12.08
N ALA A 40 5.17 7.79 -11.10
CA ALA A 40 4.94 7.35 -9.74
C ALA A 40 3.82 6.30 -9.68
N GLN A 41 2.70 6.53 -10.38
CA GLN A 41 1.55 5.62 -10.39
C GLN A 41 1.91 4.26 -10.99
N ARG A 42 2.72 4.24 -12.05
CA ARG A 42 3.25 2.99 -12.63
C ARG A 42 4.05 2.20 -11.60
N LEU A 43 4.98 2.86 -10.91
CA LEU A 43 5.82 2.22 -9.87
C LEU A 43 4.98 1.72 -8.68
N HIS A 44 3.94 2.45 -8.29
CA HIS A 44 3.00 2.02 -7.26
C HIS A 44 2.24 0.75 -7.65
N ILE A 45 1.71 0.69 -8.88
CA ILE A 45 1.02 -0.51 -9.40
C ILE A 45 1.97 -1.71 -9.44
N GLU A 46 3.22 -1.51 -9.86
CA GLU A 46 4.25 -2.55 -9.88
C GLU A 46 4.57 -3.05 -8.47
N ALA A 47 4.76 -2.14 -7.52
CA ALA A 47 5.03 -2.47 -6.13
C ALA A 47 3.87 -3.23 -5.47
N TYR A 48 2.62 -2.80 -5.71
CA TYR A 48 1.44 -3.49 -5.19
C TYR A 48 1.26 -4.88 -5.82
N SER A 49 1.50 -5.01 -7.12
CA SER A 49 1.43 -6.31 -7.81
C SER A 49 2.46 -7.29 -7.25
N ALA A 50 3.70 -6.84 -7.06
CA ALA A 50 4.75 -7.66 -6.44
C ALA A 50 4.39 -8.04 -4.99
N LEU A 51 3.80 -7.12 -4.23
CA LEU A 51 3.35 -7.40 -2.87
C LEU A 51 2.28 -8.49 -2.81
N ARG A 52 1.33 -8.52 -3.75
CA ARG A 52 0.29 -9.56 -3.81
C ARG A 52 0.87 -10.96 -4.01
N GLU A 53 1.90 -11.10 -4.83
CA GLU A 53 2.60 -12.38 -5.01
C GLU A 53 3.29 -12.82 -3.70
N LEU A 54 3.92 -11.88 -3.00
CA LEU A 54 4.56 -12.13 -1.70
C LEU A 54 3.55 -12.49 -0.61
N GLU A 55 2.35 -11.91 -0.64
CA GLU A 55 1.25 -12.25 0.29
C GLU A 55 0.91 -13.74 0.18
N GLY A 56 0.67 -14.23 -1.04
CA GLY A 56 0.33 -15.64 -1.27
C GLY A 56 1.42 -16.59 -0.78
N ALA A 57 2.70 -16.23 -1.01
CA ALA A 57 3.84 -16.98 -0.49
C ALA A 57 3.87 -16.98 1.05
N ALA A 58 3.69 -15.83 1.69
CA ALA A 58 3.69 -15.70 3.14
C ALA A 58 2.49 -16.43 3.78
N GLU A 59 1.31 -16.37 3.19
CA GLU A 59 0.10 -17.05 3.68
C GLU A 59 0.25 -18.58 3.65
N PHE A 60 0.84 -19.10 2.57
CA PHE A 60 1.02 -20.53 2.38
C PHE A 60 2.18 -21.08 3.21
N ALA A 61 3.36 -20.46 3.11
CA ALA A 61 4.59 -20.97 3.71
C ALA A 61 4.74 -20.56 5.19
N GLY A 62 4.14 -19.46 5.61
CA GLY A 62 4.38 -18.87 6.92
C GLY A 62 3.71 -19.54 8.13
N PRO A 63 4.02 -19.06 9.35
CA PRO A 63 3.36 -19.51 10.57
C PRO A 63 1.84 -19.31 10.51
N ARG A 64 1.08 -20.28 11.01
CA ARG A 64 -0.39 -20.24 10.98
C ARG A 64 -0.95 -19.11 11.83
N GLU A 65 -0.26 -18.81 12.92
CA GLU A 65 -0.54 -17.78 13.91
C GLU A 65 -0.58 -16.38 13.26
N LEU A 66 0.16 -16.16 12.17
CA LEU A 66 0.26 -14.87 11.50
C LEU A 66 -0.75 -14.68 10.37
N ARG A 67 -1.47 -15.72 9.93
CA ARG A 67 -2.34 -15.66 8.76
C ARG A 67 -3.45 -14.62 8.86
N GLU A 68 -4.12 -14.55 9.99
CA GLU A 68 -5.22 -13.59 10.19
C GLU A 68 -4.70 -12.15 10.14
N SER A 69 -3.60 -11.86 10.85
CA SER A 69 -2.98 -10.54 10.83
C SER A 69 -2.36 -10.17 9.48
N LEU A 70 -1.85 -11.16 8.74
CA LEU A 70 -1.37 -10.97 7.37
C LEU A 70 -2.52 -10.55 6.44
N ARG A 71 -3.65 -11.24 6.51
CA ARG A 71 -4.86 -10.92 5.73
C ARG A 71 -5.45 -9.56 6.11
N ASP A 72 -5.50 -9.24 7.41
CA ASP A 72 -5.95 -7.93 7.90
C ASP A 72 -5.06 -6.80 7.34
N LEU A 73 -3.74 -6.95 7.45
CA LEU A 73 -2.79 -6.02 6.87
C LEU A 73 -3.00 -5.89 5.36
N HIS A 74 -3.02 -6.99 4.62
CA HIS A 74 -3.17 -6.93 3.17
C HIS A 74 -4.50 -6.27 2.74
N ASP A 75 -5.61 -6.54 3.42
CA ASP A 75 -6.89 -5.89 3.12
C ASP A 75 -6.83 -4.37 3.32
N HIS A 76 -6.14 -3.91 4.37
CA HIS A 76 -5.90 -2.48 4.58
C HIS A 76 -4.98 -1.87 3.52
N LEU A 77 -3.92 -2.56 3.11
CA LEU A 77 -3.04 -2.13 2.03
C LEU A 77 -3.78 -2.03 0.70
N ARG A 78 -4.62 -3.02 0.37
CA ARG A 78 -5.51 -3.00 -0.80
C ARG A 78 -6.44 -1.80 -0.78
N LYS A 79 -7.13 -1.55 0.34
CA LYS A 79 -8.03 -0.40 0.48
C LYS A 79 -7.31 0.94 0.33
N TYR A 80 -6.05 1.01 0.76
CA TYR A 80 -5.23 2.20 0.57
C TYR A 80 -4.79 2.38 -0.88
N SER A 81 -4.30 1.31 -1.53
CA SER A 81 -3.97 1.30 -2.97
C SER A 81 -5.15 1.75 -3.82
N LEU A 82 -6.35 1.19 -3.57
CA LEU A 82 -7.57 1.57 -4.29
C LEU A 82 -7.89 3.07 -4.14
N GLN A 83 -7.67 3.63 -2.95
CA GLN A 83 -7.91 5.06 -2.73
C GLN A 83 -6.96 5.94 -3.53
N ILE A 84 -5.70 5.53 -3.70
CA ILE A 84 -4.71 6.20 -4.54
C ILE A 84 -5.09 6.07 -6.02
N ASP A 85 -5.49 4.87 -6.46
CA ASP A 85 -5.89 4.61 -7.84
C ASP A 85 -7.13 5.42 -8.24
N GLU A 86 -8.11 5.54 -7.34
CA GLU A 86 -9.28 6.40 -7.50
C GLU A 86 -8.89 7.86 -7.64
N TRP A 87 -7.99 8.35 -6.77
CA TRP A 87 -7.51 9.74 -6.84
C TRP A 87 -6.76 9.99 -8.15
N TYR A 88 -5.82 9.12 -8.52
CA TYR A 88 -5.08 9.25 -9.78
C TYR A 88 -6.02 9.28 -10.99
N SER A 89 -7.02 8.38 -11.02
CA SER A 89 -7.99 8.32 -12.11
C SER A 89 -8.81 9.60 -12.21
N ALA A 90 -9.30 10.12 -11.09
CA ALA A 90 -10.03 11.39 -11.06
C ALA A 90 -9.15 12.57 -11.49
N ALA A 91 -7.92 12.66 -11.00
CA ALA A 91 -6.98 13.71 -11.39
C ALA A 91 -6.67 13.67 -12.89
N LYS A 92 -6.43 12.46 -13.42
CA LYS A 92 -6.18 12.26 -14.86
C LYS A 92 -7.38 12.70 -15.71
N MET A 93 -8.59 12.26 -15.36
CA MET A 93 -9.81 12.65 -16.07
C MET A 93 -9.99 14.18 -16.04
N TYR A 94 -9.77 14.82 -14.90
CA TYR A 94 -9.88 16.26 -14.76
C TYR A 94 -8.90 17.00 -15.68
N VAL A 95 -7.64 16.56 -15.73
CA VAL A 95 -6.62 17.13 -16.63
C VAL A 95 -6.99 16.90 -18.10
N GLU A 96 -7.53 15.73 -18.45
CA GLU A 96 -7.95 15.42 -19.82
C GLU A 96 -9.17 16.26 -20.27
N GLU A 97 -10.10 16.57 -19.36
CA GLU A 97 -11.32 17.33 -19.64
C GLU A 97 -11.10 18.86 -19.62
N THR A 98 -10.29 19.36 -18.68
CA THR A 98 -10.16 20.80 -18.41
C THR A 98 -8.81 21.38 -18.84
N GLY A 99 -7.78 20.55 -19.03
CA GLY A 99 -6.40 21.00 -19.23
C GLY A 99 -5.72 21.52 -17.96
N GLU A 100 -6.41 21.52 -16.83
CA GLU A 100 -5.94 21.99 -15.53
C GLU A 100 -5.92 20.84 -14.52
N TRP A 101 -5.23 21.04 -13.41
CA TRP A 101 -5.31 20.09 -12.29
C TRP A 101 -6.61 20.25 -11.52
N MET A 102 -6.97 19.18 -10.80
CA MET A 102 -8.20 19.10 -10.01
C MET A 102 -8.42 20.30 -9.10
N ASP A 103 -9.68 20.73 -8.97
CA ASP A 103 -10.06 21.84 -8.12
C ASP A 103 -9.73 21.60 -6.64
N THR A 104 -9.72 22.69 -5.86
CA THR A 104 -9.28 22.66 -4.47
C THR A 104 -10.23 21.90 -3.54
N GLU A 105 -11.51 21.72 -3.87
CA GLU A 105 -12.46 21.02 -2.99
C GLU A 105 -12.34 19.50 -3.14
N ASP A 106 -12.42 18.99 -4.37
CA ASP A 106 -12.29 17.56 -4.64
C ASP A 106 -10.88 17.06 -4.32
N HIS A 107 -9.85 17.87 -4.63
CA HIS A 107 -8.49 17.58 -4.22
C HIS A 107 -8.37 17.41 -2.70
N ARG A 108 -8.97 18.30 -1.89
CA ARG A 108 -8.94 18.19 -0.42
C ARG A 108 -9.67 16.95 0.09
N ARG A 109 -10.77 16.53 -0.56
CA ARG A 109 -11.50 15.31 -0.21
C ARG A 109 -10.63 14.07 -0.39
N TYR A 110 -9.90 13.98 -1.51
CA TYR A 110 -8.96 12.89 -1.76
C TYR A 110 -7.81 12.86 -0.78
N VAL A 111 -7.19 14.02 -0.49
CA VAL A 111 -6.12 14.14 0.52
C VAL A 111 -6.57 13.59 1.87
N SER A 112 -7.73 14.03 2.36
CA SER A 112 -8.29 13.57 3.64
C SER A 112 -8.61 12.06 3.64
N SER A 113 -9.19 11.56 2.55
CA SER A 113 -9.58 10.15 2.43
C SER A 113 -8.36 9.24 2.37
N CYS A 114 -7.34 9.62 1.61
CA CYS A 114 -6.04 8.94 1.58
C CYS A 114 -5.37 8.92 2.95
N ALA A 115 -5.33 10.06 3.66
CA ALA A 115 -4.73 10.12 4.99
C ALA A 115 -5.43 9.17 5.98
N ALA A 116 -6.76 9.08 5.94
CA ALA A 116 -7.53 8.17 6.78
C ALA A 116 -7.26 6.69 6.44
N ARG A 117 -7.11 6.34 5.15
CA ARG A 117 -6.78 4.99 4.71
C ARG A 117 -5.35 4.60 5.09
N TRP A 118 -4.40 5.51 4.90
CA TRP A 118 -3.01 5.35 5.32
C TRP A 118 -2.90 5.06 6.82
N SER A 119 -3.57 5.86 7.66
CA SER A 119 -3.55 5.67 9.12
C SER A 119 -3.99 4.27 9.53
N LYS A 120 -5.03 3.72 8.88
CA LYS A 120 -5.50 2.36 9.16
C LYS A 120 -4.52 1.28 8.69
N ALA A 121 -3.86 1.49 7.55
CA ALA A 121 -2.84 0.58 7.04
C ALA A 121 -1.61 0.53 7.94
N GLU A 122 -1.15 1.67 8.44
CA GLU A 122 -0.04 1.74 9.41
C GLU A 122 -0.37 1.01 10.71
N GLN A 123 -1.55 1.25 11.28
CA GLN A 123 -1.97 0.52 12.49
C GLN A 123 -2.03 -0.99 12.27
N ALA A 124 -2.49 -1.45 11.10
CA ALA A 124 -2.51 -2.88 10.78
C ALA A 124 -1.10 -3.45 10.65
N ARG A 125 -0.18 -2.68 10.06
CA ARG A 125 1.24 -3.07 9.95
C ARG A 125 1.90 -3.16 11.31
N GLU A 126 1.71 -2.19 12.18
CA GLU A 126 2.25 -2.21 13.55
C GLU A 126 1.79 -3.47 14.30
N ARG A 127 0.47 -3.76 14.28
CA ARG A 127 -0.08 -4.99 14.87
C ARG A 127 0.53 -6.26 14.28
N PHE A 128 0.71 -6.31 12.95
CA PHE A 128 1.32 -7.45 12.29
C PHE A 128 2.79 -7.63 12.69
N LEU A 129 3.56 -6.53 12.73
CA LEU A 129 4.97 -6.56 13.14
C LEU A 129 5.11 -7.01 14.60
N ASP A 130 4.29 -6.49 15.53
CA ASP A 130 4.31 -6.90 16.93
C ASP A 130 4.03 -8.41 17.09
N LYS A 131 3.04 -8.91 16.35
CA LYS A 131 2.70 -10.34 16.35
C LYS A 131 3.82 -11.18 15.74
N ALA A 132 4.41 -10.74 14.63
CA ALA A 132 5.53 -11.41 13.98
C ALA A 132 6.75 -11.49 14.90
N HIS A 133 7.10 -10.41 15.60
CA HIS A 133 8.17 -10.43 16.61
C HIS A 133 7.90 -11.47 17.69
N THR A 134 6.67 -11.54 18.19
CA THR A 134 6.29 -12.53 19.21
C THR A 134 6.41 -13.96 18.70
N VAL A 135 5.98 -14.23 17.46
CA VAL A 135 6.00 -15.58 16.87
C VAL A 135 7.41 -16.04 16.52
N PHE A 136 8.29 -15.14 16.09
CA PHE A 136 9.66 -15.48 15.70
C PHE A 136 10.70 -15.38 16.83
N ALA A 137 10.33 -14.83 17.98
CA ALA A 137 11.17 -14.82 19.18
C ALA A 137 11.13 -16.15 19.97
N VAL A 138 10.27 -17.09 19.57
CA VAL A 138 10.08 -18.43 20.16
C VAL A 138 10.73 -19.49 19.28
#